data_AF-A0A6A0AS12-F1
#
_entry.id   AF-A0A6A0AS12-F1
#
_cell.length_a   1.000
_cell.length_b   1.000
_cell.length_c   1.000
_cell.angle_alpha   90.00
_cell.angle_beta   90.00
_cell.angle_gamma   90.00
#
_symmetry.space_group_name_H-M   'P 1'
#
loop_
_entity.id
_entity.type
_entity.pdbx_description
1 polymer ?
#
loop_
_entity_poly.entity_id
_entity_poly.type
_entity_poly.pdbx_seq_one_letter_code
_entity_poly.pdbx_strand_id
1 'polypeptide(L)' 'MPMCVHVFCAERMPNNTLVWVTPQPDRYCVYADGSLATPSGVLTARGVEAVNNALSAIPGAPSLESAKPCQGHPL' A
#
# COMPACT_ATOMS: atom_id res chain seq x y z
N MET A 1 -16.14 -9.10 -0.83
CA MET A 1 -16.29 -7.71 -1.33
C MET A 1 -14.95 -7.30 -1.90
N PRO A 2 -14.87 -6.67 -3.09
CA PRO A 2 -13.59 -6.24 -3.63
C PRO A 2 -12.98 -5.16 -2.71
N MET A 3 -11.85 -5.47 -2.08
CA MET A 3 -11.15 -4.54 -1.19
C MET A 3 -10.20 -3.68 -2.02
N CYS A 4 -10.20 -2.37 -1.77
CA CYS A 4 -9.31 -1.44 -2.43
C CYS A 4 -8.03 -1.23 -1.60
N VAL A 5 -6.93 -0.84 -2.25
CA VAL A 5 -5.66 -0.55 -1.59
C VAL A 5 -5.32 0.93 -1.81
N HIS A 6 -5.12 1.66 -0.72
CA HIS A 6 -4.72 3.07 -0.76
C HIS A 6 -3.27 3.20 -0.30
N VAL A 7 -2.41 3.80 -1.12
CA VAL A 7 -0.99 3.99 -0.79
C VAL A 7 -0.74 5.43 -0.34
N PHE A 8 -0.16 5.59 0.84
CA PHE A 8 0.32 6.84 1.39
C PHE A 8 1.83 6.84 1.42
N CYS A 9 2.44 7.91 0.93
CA CYS A 9 3.86 8.17 1.15
C CYS A 9 4.05 8.69 2.58
N ALA A 10 4.75 7.94 3.41
CA ALA A 10 5.14 8.35 4.75
C ALA A 10 6.57 8.88 4.71
N GLU A 11 6.76 10.18 4.99
CA GLU A 11 8.09 10.81 5.00
C GLU A 11 9.02 10.24 6.07
N ARG A 12 8.45 9.67 7.14
CA ARG A 12 9.21 8.97 8.19
C ARG A 12 8.44 7.79 8.76
N MET A 13 8.89 6.60 8.43
CA MET A 13 8.44 5.37 9.08
C MET A 13 9.21 5.09 10.38
N PRO A 14 8.55 4.55 11.42
CA PRO A 14 9.23 4.11 12.64
C PRO A 14 10.01 2.80 12.43
N ASN A 15 11.09 2.63 13.21
CA ASN A 15 11.86 1.38 13.35
C ASN A 15 12.36 0.74 12.02
N ASN A 16 12.83 1.55 11.07
CA ASN A 16 13.28 1.09 9.74
C ASN A 16 12.20 0.32 8.95
N THR A 17 10.93 0.48 9.31
CA THR A 17 9.82 -0.13 8.57
C THR A 17 9.75 0.53 7.20
N LEU A 18 9.70 -0.26 6.13
CA LEU A 18 9.58 0.28 4.77
C LEU A 18 8.13 0.35 4.30
N VAL A 19 7.31 -0.58 4.76
CA VAL A 19 5.89 -0.68 4.41
C VAL A 19 5.12 -1.07 5.65
N TRP A 20 4.01 -0.37 5.90
CA TRP A 20 3.07 -0.70 6.95
C TRP A 20 1.67 -0.82 6.34
N VAL A 21 0.98 -1.92 6.60
CA VAL A 21 -0.38 -2.13 6.09
C VAL A 21 -1.36 -2.17 7.25
N THR A 22 -2.38 -1.31 7.18
CA THR A 22 -3.48 -1.27 8.13
C THR A 22 -4.77 -1.70 7.42
N PRO A 23 -5.34 -2.86 7.76
CA PRO A 23 -6.67 -3.24 7.28
C PRO A 23 -7.75 -2.32 7.89
N GLN A 24 -8.67 -1.86 7.05
CA GLN A 24 -9.90 -1.15 7.42
C GLN A 24 -11.11 -1.96 6.93
N PRO A 25 -12.33 -1.66 7.42
CA PRO A 25 -13.53 -2.42 7.05
C PRO A 25 -13.81 -2.49 5.54
N ASP A 26 -13.44 -1.45 4.78
CA ASP A 26 -13.69 -1.32 3.34
C ASP A 26 -12.42 -1.35 2.45
N ARG A 27 -11.22 -1.27 3.05
CA ARG A 27 -9.96 -1.04 2.31
C ARG A 27 -8.72 -1.44 3.10
N TYR A 28 -7.59 -1.55 2.41
CA TYR A 28 -6.27 -1.60 3.04
C TYR A 28 -5.56 -0.27 2.85
N CYS A 29 -5.09 0.31 3.95
CA CYS A 29 -4.22 1.49 3.90
C CYS A 29 -2.77 1.04 4.01
N VAL A 30 -2.02 1.27 2.96
CA VAL A 30 -0.60 0.99 2.85
C VAL A 30 0.14 2.30 3.05
N TYR A 31 0.98 2.36 4.06
CA TYR A 31 1.96 3.40 4.21
C TYR A 31 3.26 2.86 3.64
N ALA A 32 3.88 3.60 2.72
CA ALA A 32 5.16 3.26 2.14
C ALA A 32 6.16 4.37 2.44
N ASP A 33 7.40 4.01 2.76
CA ASP A 33 8.48 4.97 2.96
C ASP A 33 8.69 5.85 1.72
N GLY A 34 9.17 7.08 1.91
CA GLY A 34 9.46 8.03 0.83
C GLY A 34 10.50 7.54 -0.20
N SER A 35 11.29 6.51 0.13
CA SER A 35 12.19 5.85 -0.82
C SER A 35 11.47 4.87 -1.75
N LEU A 36 10.24 4.48 -1.43
CA LEU A 36 9.44 3.48 -2.13
C LEU A 36 8.24 4.06 -2.87
N ALA A 37 7.68 5.17 -2.37
CA ALA A 37 6.58 5.90 -2.98
C ALA A 37 6.95 7.38 -3.16
N THR A 38 6.53 7.97 -4.27
CA THR A 38 6.60 9.42 -4.47
C THR A 38 5.67 10.14 -3.47
N PRO A 39 5.89 11.43 -3.18
CA PRO A 39 4.99 12.21 -2.30
C PRO A 39 3.52 12.22 -2.75
N SER A 40 3.27 11.97 -4.05
CA SER A 40 1.93 11.83 -4.63
C SER A 40 1.31 10.43 -4.44
N GLY A 41 1.97 9.51 -3.74
CA GLY A 41 1.48 8.15 -3.47
C GLY A 41 1.78 7.13 -4.56
N VAL A 42 2.47 7.53 -5.65
CA VAL A 42 2.83 6.61 -6.74
C VAL A 42 4.01 5.74 -6.32
N LEU A 43 3.83 4.42 -6.35
CA LEU A 43 4.87 3.46 -6.01
C LEU A 43 5.94 3.37 -7.12
N THR A 44 7.20 3.27 -6.70
CA THR A 44 8.29 2.81 -7.57
C THR A 44 8.18 1.30 -7.78
N ALA A 45 8.91 0.73 -8.75
CA ALA A 45 8.95 -0.73 -8.96
C ALA A 45 9.32 -1.49 -7.66
N ARG A 46 10.34 -1.01 -6.93
CA ARG A 46 10.73 -1.55 -5.63
C ARG A 46 9.63 -1.40 -4.58
N GLY A 47 8.89 -0.29 -4.63
CA GLY A 47 7.74 -0.05 -3.76
C GLY A 47 6.60 -1.03 -4.02
N VAL A 48 6.29 -1.31 -5.29
CA VAL A 48 5.27 -2.31 -5.68
C VAL A 48 5.62 -3.69 -5.12
N GLU A 49 6.87 -4.14 -5.27
CA GLU A 49 7.32 -5.42 -4.71
C GLU A 49 7.21 -5.46 -3.18
N ALA A 50 7.69 -4.41 -2.50
CA ALA A 50 7.63 -4.32 -1.04
C ALA A 50 6.19 -4.32 -0.51
N VAL A 51 5.30 -3.59 -1.18
CA VAL A 51 3.88 -3.52 -0.81
C VAL A 51 3.15 -4.85 -1.07
N ASN A 52 3.39 -5.48 -2.22
CA ASN A 52 2.82 -6.80 -2.51
C ASN A 52 3.30 -7.85 -1.50
N ASN A 53 4.57 -7.82 -1.10
CA ASN A 53 5.10 -8.71 -0.06
C ASN A 53 4.41 -8.47 1.30
N ALA A 54 4.23 -7.21 1.69
CA ALA A 54 3.53 -6.86 2.93
C ALA A 54 2.04 -7.26 2.91
N LEU A 55 1.36 -7.08 1.77
CA LEU A 55 -0.03 -7.52 1.59
C LEU A 55 -0.13 -9.05 1.61
N SER A 56 0.81 -9.76 0.98
CA SER A 56 0.84 -11.23 0.98
C SER A 56 1.04 -11.83 2.38
N ALA A 57 1.60 -11.06 3.33
CA ALA A 57 1.72 -11.48 4.73
C ALA A 57 0.40 -11.36 5.51
N ILE A 58 -0.63 -10.69 4.95
CA ILE A 58 -1.93 -10.49 5.60
C ILE A 58 -2.95 -11.46 4.98
N PRO A 59 -3.50 -12.40 5.78
CA PRO A 59 -4.49 -13.34 5.29
C PRO A 59 -5.73 -12.64 4.71
N GLY A 60 -6.02 -12.89 3.42
CA GLY A 60 -7.18 -12.32 2.74
C GLY A 60 -6.99 -10.91 2.16
N ALA A 61 -5.78 -10.34 2.24
CA ALA A 61 -5.45 -9.11 1.52
C ALA A 61 -5.25 -9.39 0.01
N PRO A 62 -5.72 -8.50 -0.88
CA PRO A 62 -5.45 -8.60 -2.30
C PRO A 62 -4.03 -8.11 -2.61
N SER A 63 -3.42 -8.62 -3.69
CA SER A 63 -2.25 -7.98 -4.32
C SER A 63 -2.65 -6.66 -4.97
N LEU A 64 -1.70 -5.75 -5.18
CA LEU A 64 -1.95 -4.46 -5.85
C LEU A 64 -2.61 -4.63 -7.24
N GLU A 65 -2.24 -5.66 -7.99
CA GLU A 65 -2.83 -5.97 -9.31
C GLU A 65 -4.28 -6.48 -9.24
N SER A 66 -4.64 -7.13 -8.13
CA SER A 66 -5.99 -7.65 -7.88
C SER A 66 -6.87 -6.68 -7.10
N ALA A 67 -6.26 -5.66 -6.48
CA ALA A 67 -6.96 -4.60 -5.79
C ALA A 67 -7.70 -3.72 -6.80
N LYS A 68 -8.94 -3.37 -6.48
CA LYS A 68 -9.65 -2.37 -7.29
C LYS A 68 -9.10 -0.98 -6.97
N PRO A 69 -9.08 -0.05 -7.95
CA PRO A 69 -8.84 1.36 -7.66
C PRO A 69 -9.85 1.82 -6.61
N CYS A 70 -9.38 2.47 -5.54
CA CYS A 70 -10.28 3.07 -4.56
C CYS A 70 -11.10 4.17 -5.25
N GLN A 71 -12.44 4.15 -5.12
CA GLN A 71 -13.27 5.22 -5.68
C GLN A 71 -12.85 6.58 -5.10
N GLY A 72 -12.41 7.50 -5.97
CA GLY A 72 -12.08 8.87 -5.60
C GLY A 72 -10.59 9.23 -5.58
N HIS A 73 -9.67 8.31 -5.89
CA HIS A 73 -8.24 8.62 -6.16
C HIS A 73 -7.72 7.71 -7.28
N PRO A 74 -7.13 8.26 -8.37
CA PRO A 74 -6.51 7.44 -9.41
C PRO A 74 -5.25 6.74 -8.85
N LEU A 75 -5.03 5.51 -9.32
CA LEU A 75 -3.81 4.72 -9.10
C LEU A 75 -2.62 5.33 -9.83
#